data_AF-A0AAD6V1T0-F1
#
_entry.id   AF-A0AAD6V1T0-F1
#
_cell.length_a   1.000
_cell.length_b   1.000
_cell.length_c   1.000
_cell.angle_alpha   90.00
_cell.angle_beta   90.00
_cell.angle_gamma   90.00
#
_symmetry.space_group_name_H-M   'P 1'
#
loop_
_entity.id
_entity.type
_entity.pdbx_description
1 polymer ?
#
loop_
_entity_poly.entity_id
_entity_poly.type
_entity_poly.pdbx_seq_one_letter_code
_entity_poly.pdbx_strand_id
1 'polypeptide(L)'
;SDHALISSTLAVPLEHRMPRQRRNFRGTDWDEFPSLLDAELANKPLPPLPLHTPEDIDNYVDTLTERLTTVLERHVPLTRPSPYSRRWWNAGLSVLRR
;
A
#
# COMPACT_ATOMS: atom_id res chain seq x y z
N SER A 1 18.46 53.01 26.75
CA SER A 1 18.42 52.05 25.63
C SER A 1 17.72 50.84 26.19
N ASP A 2 16.42 50.72 25.92
CA ASP A 2 15.48 50.05 26.82
C ASP A 2 14.98 48.73 26.21
N HIS A 3 15.90 47.98 25.63
CA HIS A 3 15.62 46.65 25.08
C HIS A 3 16.08 45.59 26.08
N ALA A 4 15.12 44.94 26.72
CA ALA A 4 15.35 43.74 27.51
C ALA A 4 15.20 42.51 26.61
N LEU A 5 16.18 41.61 26.65
CA LEU A 5 16.11 40.32 25.96
C LEU A 5 15.05 39.44 26.64
N ILE A 6 14.00 39.09 25.90
CA ILE A 6 13.04 38.08 26.34
C ILE A 6 13.42 36.76 25.67
N SER A 7 13.82 35.79 26.49
CA SER A 7 14.02 34.40 26.07
C SER A 7 12.87 33.55 26.60
N SER A 8 12.32 32.69 25.76
CA SER A 8 11.28 31.74 26.15
C SER A 8 11.58 30.38 25.57
N THR A 9 11.47 29.34 26.40
CA THR A 9 11.61 27.94 26.00
C THR A 9 10.25 27.28 26.10
N LEU A 10 9.74 26.77 24.97
CA LEU A 10 8.48 26.06 24.91
C LEU A 10 8.75 24.56 24.83
N ALA A 11 8.28 23.81 25.82
CA ALA A 11 8.27 22.36 25.77
C ALA A 11 7.00 21.90 25.05
N VAL A 12 7.15 21.39 23.83
CA VAL A 12 6.05 20.80 23.06
C VAL A 12 6.22 19.28 23.12
N PRO A 13 5.44 18.56 23.95
CA PRO A 13 5.42 17.11 23.89
C PRO A 13 4.80 16.69 22.56
N LEU A 14 5.64 16.19 21.65
CA LEU A 14 5.18 15.59 20.40
C LEU A 14 4.76 14.16 20.69
N GLU A 15 3.45 13.90 20.69
CA GLU A 15 2.98 12.52 20.71
C GLU A 15 3.48 11.80 19.45
N HIS A 16 4.32 10.79 19.65
CA HIS A 16 4.84 9.99 18.55
C HIS A 16 3.75 9.02 18.09
N ARG A 17 2.88 9.46 17.17
CA ARG A 17 1.87 8.57 16.57
C ARG A 17 2.57 7.62 15.61
N MET A 18 2.54 6.32 15.93
CA MET A 18 3.03 5.31 14.99
C MET A 18 2.26 5.44 13.67
N PRO A 19 2.95 5.52 12.52
CA PRO A 19 2.28 5.61 11.24
C PRO A 19 1.41 4.37 11.05
N ARG A 20 0.20 4.55 10.50
CA ARG A 20 -0.63 3.42 10.09
C ARG A 20 0.12 2.59 9.05
N GLN A 21 0.07 1.27 9.20
CA GLN A 21 0.53 0.35 8.15
C GLN A 21 -0.33 0.58 6.91
N ARG A 22 0.31 0.59 5.74
CA ARG A 22 -0.31 0.76 4.42
C ARG A 22 0.20 -0.32 3.50
N ARG A 23 -0.50 -0.61 2.41
CA ARG A 23 0.00 -1.53 1.38
C ARG A 23 1.28 -0.97 0.75
N ASN A 24 2.33 -1.78 0.70
CA ASN A 24 3.62 -1.42 0.14
C ASN A 24 3.70 -1.85 -1.33
N PHE A 25 2.96 -1.16 -2.19
CA PHE A 25 2.96 -1.43 -3.63
C PHE A 25 4.35 -1.33 -4.28
N ARG A 26 5.29 -0.58 -3.70
CA ARG A 26 6.67 -0.50 -4.19
C ARG A 26 7.52 -1.71 -3.84
N GLY A 27 7.16 -2.44 -2.78
CA GLY A 27 7.86 -3.64 -2.35
C GLY A 27 7.16 -4.93 -2.76
N THR A 28 6.11 -4.83 -3.57
CA THR A 28 5.47 -5.99 -4.19
C THR A 28 6.35 -6.51 -5.32
N ASP A 29 6.47 -7.83 -5.41
CA ASP A 29 6.99 -8.48 -6.61
C ASP A 29 5.91 -8.45 -7.69
N TRP A 30 6.06 -7.52 -8.63
CA TRP A 30 5.12 -7.37 -9.75
C TRP A 30 5.35 -8.37 -10.87
N ASP A 31 6.48 -9.07 -10.87
CA ASP A 31 6.78 -10.11 -11.87
C ASP A 31 6.04 -11.42 -11.50
N GLU A 32 5.90 -11.71 -10.20
CA GLU A 32 5.13 -12.86 -9.70
C GLU A 32 3.61 -12.60 -9.68
N PHE A 33 3.19 -11.35 -9.53
CA PHE A 33 1.79 -10.97 -9.33
C PHE A 33 0.80 -11.52 -10.38
N PRO A 34 1.10 -11.51 -11.70
CA PRO A 34 0.19 -12.06 -12.71
C PRO A 34 -0.11 -13.54 -12.50
N SER A 35 0.91 -14.34 -12.13
CA SER A 35 0.73 -15.78 -11.89
C SER A 35 -0.19 -16.04 -10.69
N LEU A 36 -0.11 -15.17 -9.68
CA LEU A 36 -0.97 -15.24 -8.49
C LEU A 36 -2.42 -14.85 -8.82
N LEU A 37 -2.60 -13.85 -9.68
CA LEU A 37 -3.92 -13.45 -10.15
C LEU A 37 -4.55 -14.55 -11.02
N ASP A 38 -3.79 -15.13 -11.95
CA ASP A 38 -4.25 -16.24 -12.80
C ASP A 38 -4.69 -17.45 -11.95
N ALA A 39 -3.95 -17.77 -10.89
CA ALA A 39 -4.32 -18.82 -9.96
C ALA A 39 -5.63 -18.52 -9.20
N GLU A 40 -5.85 -17.27 -8.76
CA GLU A 40 -7.10 -16.89 -8.11
C GLU A 40 -8.27 -16.92 -9.10
N LEU A 41 -8.07 -16.47 -10.35
CA LEU A 41 -9.10 -16.50 -11.39
C LEU A 41 -9.42 -17.92 -11.87
N ALA A 42 -8.44 -18.83 -11.87
CA ALA A 42 -8.67 -20.25 -12.14
C ALA A 42 -9.50 -20.93 -11.04
N ASN A 43 -9.30 -20.53 -9.78
CA ASN A 43 -10.05 -21.05 -8.64
C ASN A 43 -11.46 -20.44 -8.56
N LYS A 44 -11.57 -19.13 -8.79
CA LYS A 44 -12.81 -18.37 -8.73
C LYS A 44 -13.00 -17.59 -10.03
N PRO A 45 -13.54 -18.25 -11.07
CA PRO A 45 -13.71 -17.64 -12.38
C PRO A 45 -14.66 -16.43 -12.32
N LEU A 46 -14.46 -15.53 -13.27
CA LEU A 46 -15.35 -14.39 -13.51
C LEU A 46 -16.68 -14.86 -14.09
N PRO A 47 -17.72 -14.01 -14.04
CA PRO A 47 -18.97 -14.30 -14.74
C PRO A 47 -18.71 -14.53 -16.24
N PRO A 48 -19.46 -15.46 -16.87
CA PRO A 48 -19.20 -15.85 -18.25
C PRO A 48 -19.53 -14.72 -19.24
N LEU A 49 -18.79 -14.69 -20.34
CA LEU A 49 -19.05 -13.82 -21.49
C LEU A 49 -19.94 -14.54 -22.53
N PRO A 50 -20.67 -13.82 -23.40
CA PRO A 50 -20.76 -12.36 -23.51
C PRO A 50 -21.75 -11.73 -22.52
N LEU A 51 -21.53 -10.45 -22.20
CA LEU A 51 -22.41 -9.66 -21.32
C LEU A 51 -23.53 -9.05 -22.17
N HIS A 52 -24.78 -9.18 -21.74
CA HIS A 52 -25.94 -8.78 -22.53
C HIS A 52 -26.72 -7.60 -21.93
N THR A 53 -26.66 -7.45 -20.61
CA THR A 53 -27.39 -6.42 -19.87
C THR A 53 -26.43 -5.50 -19.09
N PRO A 54 -26.86 -4.27 -18.76
CA PRO A 54 -26.11 -3.42 -17.84
C PRO A 54 -25.79 -4.11 -16.51
N GLU A 55 -26.73 -4.87 -15.97
CA GLU A 55 -26.56 -5.62 -14.74
C GLU A 55 -25.48 -6.72 -14.85
N ASP A 56 -25.36 -7.36 -16.01
CA ASP A 56 -24.26 -8.31 -16.28
C ASP A 56 -22.90 -7.61 -16.24
N ILE A 57 -22.84 -6.36 -16.76
CA ILE A 57 -21.62 -5.56 -16.77
C ILE A 57 -21.23 -5.16 -15.35
N ASP A 58 -22.18 -4.64 -14.58
CA ASP A 58 -21.94 -4.23 -13.19
C ASP A 58 -21.45 -5.42 -12.36
N ASN A 59 -22.14 -6.56 -12.46
CA ASN A 59 -21.75 -7.78 -11.74
C ASN A 59 -20.36 -8.31 -12.16
N TYR A 60 -20.04 -8.24 -13.45
CA TYR A 60 -18.72 -8.63 -13.96
C TYR A 60 -17.62 -7.73 -13.40
N VAL A 61 -17.82 -6.41 -13.41
CA VAL A 61 -16.85 -5.43 -12.90
C VAL A 61 -16.68 -5.56 -11.40
N ASP A 62 -17.77 -5.73 -10.66
CA ASP A 62 -17.75 -5.93 -9.21
C ASP A 62 -16.98 -7.20 -8.86
N THR A 63 -17.28 -8.31 -9.54
CA THR A 63 -16.56 -9.57 -9.33
C THR A 63 -15.08 -9.43 -9.66
N LEU A 64 -14.74 -8.81 -10.79
CA LEU A 64 -13.34 -8.57 -11.17
C LEU A 64 -12.61 -7.74 -10.11
N THR A 65 -13.22 -6.65 -9.66
CA THR A 65 -12.66 -5.75 -8.64
C THR A 65 -12.47 -6.47 -7.32
N GLU A 66 -13.43 -7.30 -6.91
CA GLU A 66 -13.33 -8.13 -5.70
C GLU A 66 -12.16 -9.11 -5.78
N ARG A 67 -12.00 -9.82 -6.91
CA ARG A 67 -10.89 -10.77 -7.10
C ARG A 67 -9.54 -10.06 -7.06
N LEU A 68 -9.40 -8.95 -7.79
CA LEU A 68 -8.19 -8.13 -7.79
C LEU A 68 -7.83 -7.65 -6.38
N THR A 69 -8.82 -7.09 -5.68
CA THR A 69 -8.61 -6.57 -4.32
C THR A 69 -8.21 -7.70 -3.36
N THR A 70 -8.82 -8.88 -3.49
CA THR A 70 -8.47 -10.06 -2.68
C THR A 70 -7.02 -10.48 -2.88
N VAL A 71 -6.56 -10.56 -4.13
CA VAL A 71 -5.17 -10.93 -4.45
C VAL A 71 -4.21 -9.86 -3.93
N LEU A 72 -4.54 -8.58 -4.12
CA LEU A 72 -3.76 -7.46 -3.58
C LEU A 72 -3.67 -7.53 -2.05
N GLU A 73 -4.76 -7.83 -1.36
CA GLU A 73 -4.76 -7.92 0.10
C GLU A 73 -3.93 -9.07 0.64
N ARG A 74 -3.91 -10.20 -0.08
CA ARG A 74 -3.15 -11.38 0.30
C ARG A 74 -1.66 -11.26 0.01
N HIS A 75 -1.30 -10.67 -1.13
CA HIS A 75 0.08 -10.73 -1.65
C HIS A 75 0.83 -9.40 -1.57
N VAL A 76 0.16 -8.24 -1.49
CA VAL A 76 0.86 -6.96 -1.31
C VAL A 76 1.27 -6.80 0.16
N PRO A 77 2.58 -6.75 0.45
CA PRO A 77 3.06 -6.64 1.81
C PRO A 77 2.60 -5.34 2.46
N LEU A 78 2.43 -5.35 3.78
CA LEU A 78 2.20 -4.12 4.54
C LEU A 78 3.53 -3.40 4.80
N THR A 79 3.49 -2.08 4.80
CA THR A 79 4.61 -1.25 5.26
C THR A 79 4.89 -1.55 6.73
N ARG A 80 6.17 -1.59 7.09
CA ARG A 80 6.64 -1.74 8.49
C ARG A 80 7.21 -0.41 8.97
N PRO A 81 6.36 0.58 9.29
CA PRO A 81 6.85 1.87 9.74
C PRO A 81 7.56 1.71 11.09
N SER A 82 8.83 2.06 11.13
CA SER A 82 9.65 2.08 12.35
C SER A 82 10.16 3.49 12.60
N PRO A 83 10.22 3.97 13.86
CA PRO A 83 10.86 5.25 14.20
C PRO A 83 12.30 5.35 13.71
N TYR A 84 12.98 4.19 13.59
CA TYR A 84 14.35 4.08 13.14
C TYR A 84 14.49 3.88 11.62
N SER A 85 13.38 3.62 10.91
CA SER A 85 13.39 3.49 9.45
C SER A 85 13.52 4.86 8.79
N ARG A 86 14.58 5.06 8.01
CA ARG A 86 14.79 6.28 7.22
C ARG A 86 13.76 6.32 6.09
N ARG A 87 12.85 7.30 6.13
CA ARG A 87 11.73 7.44 5.18
C ARG A 87 12.13 7.60 3.71
N TRP A 88 13.35 8.06 3.46
CA TRP A 88 13.94 8.25 2.12
C TRP A 88 14.73 7.02 1.64
N TRP A 89 14.92 6.01 2.50
CA TRP A 89 15.67 4.81 2.17
C TRP A 89 14.76 3.80 1.46
N ASN A 90 15.18 3.31 0.29
CA ASN A 90 14.48 2.26 -0.45
C ASN A 90 15.42 1.06 -0.70
N ALA A 91 14.86 -0.06 -1.11
CA ALA A 91 15.63 -1.30 -1.33
C ALA A 91 16.76 -1.12 -2.38
N GLY A 92 16.55 -0.30 -3.41
CA GLY A 92 17.59 -0.01 -4.42
C GLY A 92 18.83 0.66 -3.83
N LEU A 93 18.66 1.54 -2.85
CA LEU A 93 19.79 2.15 -2.11
C LEU A 93 20.53 1.14 -1.22
N SER A 94 19.86 0.07 -0.77
CA SER A 94 20.54 -1.03 -0.07
C SER A 94 21.45 -1.84 -0.99
N VAL A 95 21.07 -2.03 -2.26
CA VAL A 95 21.89 -2.73 -3.26
C VAL A 95 23.16 -1.93 -3.59
N LEU A 96 23.05 -0.61 -3.68
CA LEU A 96 24.18 0.31 -3.95
C LEU A 96 25.14 0.50 -2.75
N ARG A 97 24.80 -0.04 -1.58
CA ARG A 97 25.64 0.05 -0.37
C ARG A 97 26.63 -1.12 -0.24
N ARG A 98 26.82 -1.91 -1.29
CA ARG A 98 27.83 -2.97 -1.38
C ARG A 98 29.01 -2.53 -2.21
#